data_AF-A0A529AKR3-F1
#
_entry.id   AF-A0A529AKR3-F1
#
_cell.length_a   1.000
_cell.length_b   1.000
_cell.length_c   1.000
_cell.angle_alpha   90.00
_cell.angle_beta   90.00
_cell.angle_gamma   90.00
#
_symmetry.space_group_name_H-M   'P 1'
#
loop_
_entity.id
_entity.type
_entity.pdbx_description
1 polymer ?
#
loop_
_entity_poly.entity_id
_entity_poly.type
_entity_poly.pdbx_seq_one_letter_code
_entity_poly.pdbx_strand_id
1 'polypeptide(L)'
;MASSIYRFVKQKLLSHGVRNTADGNLAITDRRLFLDFVCLERAVRLQDFATVQSAVVAIENRCLSMGKRHIVVFAYMYLRFSDATPKLTHLDIEPEEGGVRRTVDYRRRVSSTERLVGEWATVWYDRYSKSFFRALYESNSATAG
;
A
#
# COMPACT_ATOMS: atom_id res chain seq x y z
N MET A 1 8.04 20.02 13.53
CA MET A 1 8.02 20.57 12.16
C MET A 1 7.18 19.66 11.28
N ALA A 2 6.13 20.16 10.63
CA ALA A 2 5.37 19.36 9.68
C ALA A 2 6.30 18.95 8.53
N SER A 3 6.52 17.64 8.35
CA SER A 3 7.24 17.15 7.18
C SER A 3 6.42 17.47 5.93
N SER A 4 7.07 18.02 4.91
CA SER A 4 6.46 18.17 3.58
C SER A 4 5.88 16.82 3.15
N ILE A 5 4.65 16.82 2.62
CA ILE A 5 3.97 15.59 2.18
C ILE A 5 4.84 14.77 1.21
N TYR A 6 5.62 15.44 0.37
CA TYR A 6 6.59 14.81 -0.52
C TYR A 6 7.69 14.06 0.24
N ARG A 7 8.22 14.66 1.31
CA ARG A 7 9.21 13.99 2.17
C ARG A 7 8.61 12.79 2.87
N PHE A 8 7.40 12.93 3.40
CA PHE A 8 6.68 11.84 4.06
C PHE A 8 6.47 10.65 3.11
N VAL A 9 5.91 10.91 1.92
CA VAL A 9 5.66 9.88 0.90
C VAL A 9 6.95 9.19 0.49
N LYS A 10 8.01 9.96 0.21
CA LYS A 10 9.32 9.40 -0.13
C LYS A 10 9.87 8.51 0.98
N GLN A 11 9.85 8.97 2.23
CA GLN A 11 10.33 8.18 3.37
C GLN A 11 9.52 6.90 3.57
N LYS A 12 8.20 6.97 3.42
CA LYS A 12 7.31 5.81 3.57
C LYS A 12 7.56 4.78 2.46
N LEU A 13 7.67 5.22 1.20
CA LEU A 13 8.05 4.34 0.09
C LEU A 13 9.41 3.67 0.34
N LEU A 14 10.40 4.42 0.82
CA LEU A 14 11.72 3.88 1.18
C LEU A 14 11.62 2.81 2.27
N SER A 15 10.80 3.02 3.30
CA SER A 15 10.59 2.03 4.36
C SER A 15 9.95 0.73 3.88
N HIS A 16 9.29 0.76 2.71
CA HIS A 16 8.72 -0.41 2.05
C HIS A 16 9.66 -1.03 1.01
N GLY A 17 10.91 -0.60 0.94
CA GLY A 17 11.94 -1.26 0.13
C GLY A 17 11.86 -0.96 -1.36
N VAL A 18 11.22 0.15 -1.79
CA VAL A 18 11.17 0.52 -3.23
C VAL A 18 12.55 0.62 -3.87
N ARG A 19 13.61 0.91 -3.10
CA ARG A 19 14.99 0.96 -3.61
C ARG A 19 15.68 -0.39 -3.76
N ASN A 20 15.07 -1.47 -3.29
CA ASN A 20 15.68 -2.78 -3.32
C ASN A 20 15.63 -3.42 -4.71
N THR A 21 14.86 -2.83 -5.63
CA THR A 21 14.75 -3.29 -7.02
C THR A 21 14.80 -2.11 -8.00
N ALA A 22 15.37 -2.34 -9.19
CA ALA A 22 15.48 -1.34 -10.24
C ALA A 22 14.12 -0.74 -10.62
N ASP A 23 13.11 -1.59 -10.82
CA ASP A 23 11.75 -1.17 -11.14
C ASP A 23 11.05 -0.49 -9.97
N GLY A 24 11.26 -0.96 -8.73
CA GLY A 24 10.71 -0.30 -7.55
C GLY A 24 11.20 1.14 -7.40
N ASN A 25 12.45 1.42 -7.77
CA ASN A 25 13.04 2.75 -7.63
C ASN A 25 12.30 3.80 -8.48
N LEU A 26 11.60 3.38 -9.54
CA LEU A 26 10.74 4.25 -10.35
C LEU A 26 9.62 4.91 -9.55
N ALA A 27 9.15 4.30 -8.46
CA ALA A 27 8.18 4.92 -7.57
C ALA A 27 8.68 6.23 -6.93
N ILE A 28 10.00 6.45 -6.92
CA ILE A 28 10.64 7.68 -6.43
C ILE A 28 11.23 8.50 -7.57
N THR A 29 11.85 7.87 -8.57
CA THR A 29 12.60 8.57 -9.63
C THR A 29 11.72 9.03 -10.79
N ASP A 30 10.63 8.31 -11.11
CA ASP A 30 9.64 8.80 -12.08
C ASP A 30 8.76 9.85 -11.41
N ARG A 31 8.86 11.10 -11.89
CA ARG A 31 8.14 12.24 -11.32
C ARG A 31 6.63 12.03 -11.30
N ARG A 32 6.05 11.46 -12.35
CA ARG A 32 4.59 11.34 -12.47
C ARG A 32 4.06 10.25 -11.55
N LEU A 33 4.75 9.10 -11.50
CA LEU A 33 4.43 8.02 -10.58
C LEU A 33 4.57 8.46 -9.13
N PHE A 34 5.65 9.17 -8.79
CA PHE A 34 5.83 9.72 -7.45
C PHE A 34 4.69 10.70 -7.07
N LEU A 35 4.24 11.54 -8.00
CA LEU A 35 3.10 12.41 -7.76
C LEU A 35 1.79 11.64 -7.55
N ASP A 36 1.57 10.52 -8.23
CA ASP A 36 0.39 9.69 -7.96
C ASP A 36 0.43 9.10 -6.53
N PHE A 37 1.59 8.70 -6.02
CA PHE A 37 1.75 8.31 -4.62
C PHE A 37 1.49 9.48 -3.64
N VAL A 38 1.83 10.71 -4.03
CA VAL A 38 1.46 11.90 -3.24
C VAL A 38 -0.05 12.13 -3.25
N CYS A 39 -0.72 11.92 -4.39
CA CYS A 39 -2.18 11.98 -4.48
C CYS A 39 -2.85 10.89 -3.63
N LEU A 40 -2.29 9.67 -3.62
CA LEU A 40 -2.74 8.59 -2.74
C LEU A 40 -2.65 9.00 -1.25
N GLU A 41 -1.53 9.59 -0.83
CA GLU A 41 -1.38 10.08 0.54
C GLU A 41 -2.39 11.17 0.89
N ARG A 42 -2.70 12.08 -0.05
CA ARG A 42 -3.76 13.08 0.15
C ARG A 42 -5.11 12.42 0.32
N ALA A 43 -5.45 11.44 -0.51
CA ALA A 43 -6.70 10.68 -0.41
C ALA A 43 -6.83 9.98 0.96
N VAL A 44 -5.75 9.35 1.43
CA VAL A 44 -5.70 8.72 2.76
C VAL A 44 -5.97 9.75 3.87
N ARG A 45 -5.36 10.93 3.81
CA ARG A 45 -5.56 12.00 4.80
C ARG A 45 -6.98 12.59 4.78
N LEU A 46 -7.64 12.59 3.63
CA LEU A 46 -9.04 13.00 3.50
C LEU A 46 -10.01 11.96 4.08
N GLN A 47 -9.54 10.73 4.35
CA GLN A 47 -10.36 9.62 4.82
C GLN A 47 -11.57 9.33 3.91
N ASP A 48 -11.37 9.44 2.60
CA ASP A 48 -12.36 9.03 1.60
C ASP A 48 -11.92 7.77 0.87
N PHE A 49 -12.69 6.69 1.05
CA PHE A 49 -12.39 5.39 0.48
C PHE A 49 -12.42 5.40 -1.05
N ALA A 50 -13.40 6.10 -1.65
CA ALA A 50 -13.54 6.15 -3.10
C ALA A 50 -12.34 6.84 -3.75
N THR A 51 -11.92 8.00 -3.21
CA THR A 51 -10.72 8.70 -3.67
C THR A 51 -9.45 7.84 -3.49
N VAL A 52 -9.33 7.08 -2.40
CA VAL A 52 -8.19 6.15 -2.21
C VAL A 52 -8.17 5.09 -3.31
N GLN A 53 -9.32 4.46 -3.61
CA GLN A 53 -9.41 3.47 -4.68
C GLN A 53 -9.05 4.08 -6.05
N SER A 54 -9.59 5.26 -6.37
CA SER A 54 -9.27 5.96 -7.62
C SER A 54 -7.79 6.29 -7.73
N ALA A 55 -7.14 6.70 -6.64
CA ALA A 55 -5.71 6.97 -6.63
C ALA A 55 -4.87 5.70 -6.88
N VAL A 56 -5.26 4.55 -6.33
CA VAL A 56 -4.58 3.28 -6.61
C VAL A 56 -4.78 2.85 -8.06
N VAL A 57 -5.99 3.01 -8.63
CA VAL A 57 -6.25 2.74 -10.05
C VAL A 57 -5.39 3.63 -10.96
N ALA A 58 -5.22 4.91 -10.60
CA ALA A 58 -4.34 5.81 -11.35
C ALA A 58 -2.88 5.32 -11.35
N ILE A 59 -2.38 4.87 -10.19
CA ILE A 59 -1.04 4.27 -10.07
C ILE A 59 -0.95 3.00 -10.93
N GLU A 60 -1.94 2.10 -10.86
CA GLU A 60 -1.96 0.87 -11.64
C GLU A 60 -1.93 1.15 -13.14
N ASN A 61 -2.76 2.07 -13.62
CA ASN A 61 -2.82 2.47 -15.02
C ASN A 61 -1.49 3.08 -15.49
N ARG A 62 -0.83 3.89 -14.64
CA ARG A 62 0.50 4.40 -14.97
C ARG A 62 1.53 3.27 -15.07
N CYS A 63 1.55 2.37 -14.09
CA CYS A 63 2.45 1.21 -14.08
C CYS A 63 2.22 0.32 -15.32
N LEU A 64 0.96 0.09 -15.70
CA LEU A 64 0.57 -0.61 -16.92
C LEU A 64 1.09 0.08 -18.18
N SER A 65 0.94 1.41 -18.29
CA SER A 65 1.44 2.18 -19.45
C SER A 65 2.96 2.11 -19.63
N MET A 66 3.69 1.80 -18.55
CA MET A 66 5.14 1.60 -18.56
C MET A 66 5.54 0.14 -18.82
N GLY A 67 4.57 -0.78 -18.95
CA GLY A 67 4.81 -2.23 -19.00
C GLY A 67 5.25 -2.83 -17.66
N LYS A 68 5.07 -2.11 -16.55
CA LYS A 68 5.61 -2.44 -15.22
C LYS A 68 4.52 -2.54 -14.16
N ARG A 69 3.42 -3.24 -14.47
CA ARG A 69 2.24 -3.38 -13.60
C ARG A 69 2.61 -3.79 -12.18
N HIS A 70 3.62 -4.65 -12.02
CA HIS A 70 4.09 -5.18 -10.73
C HIS A 70 4.50 -4.09 -9.71
N ILE A 71 4.86 -2.88 -10.15
CA ILE A 71 5.20 -1.76 -9.25
C ILE A 71 3.99 -1.35 -8.38
N VAL A 72 2.75 -1.61 -8.82
CA VAL A 72 1.54 -1.30 -8.02
C VAL A 72 1.51 -2.02 -6.66
N VAL A 73 2.29 -3.10 -6.48
CA VAL A 73 2.43 -3.75 -5.17
C VAL A 73 2.85 -2.77 -4.07
N PHE A 74 3.65 -1.76 -4.41
CA PHE A 74 4.06 -0.73 -3.47
C PHE A 74 2.91 0.17 -3.02
N ALA A 75 1.86 0.37 -3.83
CA ALA A 75 0.64 1.07 -3.40
C ALA A 75 -0.14 0.23 -2.38
N TYR A 76 -0.26 -1.08 -2.59
CA TYR A 76 -0.88 -1.97 -1.61
C TYR A 76 -0.08 -2.02 -0.31
N MET A 77 1.25 -2.12 -0.38
CA MET A 77 2.12 -2.04 0.81
C MET A 77 1.98 -0.70 1.53
N TYR A 78 1.96 0.40 0.79
CA TYR A 78 1.83 1.75 1.32
C TYR A 78 0.57 1.93 2.17
N LEU A 79 -0.53 1.32 1.75
CA LEU A 79 -1.80 1.35 2.49
C LEU A 79 -1.85 0.31 3.60
N ARG A 80 -1.43 -0.92 3.30
CA ARG A 80 -1.46 -2.06 4.23
C ARG A 80 -0.65 -1.78 5.48
N PHE A 81 0.60 -1.33 5.33
CA PHE A 81 1.53 -1.09 6.45
C PHE A 81 1.39 0.35 6.96
N SER A 82 0.20 0.68 7.45
CA SER A 82 -0.14 1.97 8.04
C SER A 82 -0.56 1.80 9.50
N ASP A 83 -0.94 2.88 10.18
CA ASP A 83 -1.52 2.78 11.51
C ASP A 83 -2.85 2.00 11.55
N ALA A 84 -3.47 1.78 10.39
CA ALA A 84 -4.63 0.92 10.23
C ALA A 84 -4.28 -0.58 10.15
N THR A 85 -3.00 -0.96 10.22
CA THR A 85 -2.64 -2.36 10.49
C THR A 85 -2.89 -2.66 11.97
N PRO A 86 -3.63 -3.72 12.31
CA PRO A 86 -3.73 -4.18 13.70
C PRO A 86 -2.35 -4.43 14.31
N LYS A 87 -2.17 -3.99 15.56
CA LYS A 87 -1.04 -4.37 16.41
C LYS A 87 -1.18 -5.83 16.85
N LEU A 88 -2.41 -6.24 17.18
CA LEU A 88 -2.75 -7.57 17.65
C LEU A 88 -4.12 -7.96 17.08
N THR A 89 -4.21 -9.17 16.56
CA THR A 89 -5.47 -9.83 16.24
C THR A 89 -5.68 -10.90 17.30
N HIS A 90 -6.77 -10.80 18.05
CA HIS A 90 -7.14 -11.80 19.05
C HIS A 90 -7.74 -13.02 18.36
N LEU A 91 -7.81 -14.14 19.07
CA LEU A 91 -8.50 -15.33 18.57
C LEU A 91 -9.97 -15.01 18.28
N ASP A 92 -10.45 -15.55 17.17
CA ASP A 92 -11.84 -15.47 16.77
C ASP A 92 -12.70 -16.14 17.86
N ILE A 93 -13.75 -15.45 18.30
CA ILE A 93 -14.70 -15.97 19.30
C ILE A 93 -15.97 -16.33 18.55
N GLU A 94 -16.42 -17.58 18.68
CA GLU A 94 -17.70 -18.05 18.17
C GLU A 94 -18.76 -17.93 19.28
N PRO A 95 -19.66 -16.93 19.25
CA PRO A 95 -20.69 -16.78 20.27
C PRO A 95 -21.74 -17.89 20.15
N GLU A 96 -22.44 -18.21 21.24
CA GLU A 96 -23.50 -19.23 21.27
C GLU A 96 -24.65 -18.94 20.29
N GLU A 97 -24.89 -17.66 20.00
CA GLU A 97 -25.90 -17.20 19.03
C GLU A 97 -25.47 -17.37 17.56
N GLY A 98 -24.25 -17.88 17.32
CA GLY A 98 -23.65 -18.04 16.01
C GLY A 98 -22.87 -16.82 15.51
N GLY A 99 -22.14 -17.02 14.41
CA GLY A 99 -21.24 -16.02 13.83
C GLY A 99 -19.83 -16.05 14.43
N VAL A 100 -18.98 -15.15 13.96
CA VAL A 100 -17.58 -15.03 14.40
C VAL A 100 -17.31 -13.58 14.81
N ARG A 101 -16.90 -13.38 16.06
CA ARG A 101 -16.45 -12.09 16.57
C ARG A 101 -14.94 -11.97 16.42
N ARG A 102 -14.52 -11.00 15.61
CA ARG A 102 -13.11 -10.63 15.47
C ARG A 102 -12.78 -9.42 16.33
N THR A 103 -11.76 -9.55 17.16
CA THR A 103 -11.26 -8.45 17.99
C THR A 103 -9.82 -8.11 17.58
N VAL A 104 -9.56 -6.82 17.38
CA VAL A 104 -8.25 -6.31 16.95
C VAL A 104 -7.87 -5.07 17.75
N ASP A 105 -6.61 -5.01 18.17
CA ASP A 105 -6.04 -3.83 18.83
C ASP A 105 -5.23 -3.03 17.84
N TYR A 106 -5.44 -1.72 17.82
CA TYR A 106 -4.68 -0.79 17.01
C TYR A 106 -3.70 0.00 17.89
N ARG A 107 -2.62 0.51 17.29
CA ARG A 107 -1.63 1.34 18.01
C ARG A 107 -2.17 2.72 18.41
N ARG A 108 -3.26 3.15 17.78
CA ARG A 108 -4.00 4.39 18.07
C ARG A 108 -5.48 4.21 17.75
N ARG A 109 -6.29 5.22 18.01
CA ARG A 109 -7.67 5.27 17.48
C ARG A 109 -7.64 5.29 15.95
N VAL A 110 -8.41 4.41 15.32
CA VAL A 110 -8.52 4.25 13.86
C VAL A 110 -9.99 4.39 13.48
N SER A 111 -10.30 5.22 12.48
CA SER A 111 -11.68 5.41 11.99
C SER A 111 -12.16 4.19 11.20
N SER A 112 -13.47 4.07 11.00
CA SER A 112 -14.05 3.02 10.15
C SER A 112 -13.49 3.05 8.73
N THR A 113 -13.29 4.25 8.16
CA THR A 113 -12.70 4.38 6.82
C THR A 113 -11.24 3.95 6.77
N GLU A 114 -10.44 4.32 7.78
CA GLU A 114 -9.04 3.88 7.86
C GLU A 114 -8.95 2.34 7.94
N ARG A 115 -9.84 1.70 8.71
CA ARG A 115 -9.94 0.23 8.77
C ARG A 115 -10.31 -0.36 7.42
N LEU A 116 -11.35 0.19 6.76
CA LEU A 116 -11.79 -0.27 5.45
C LEU A 116 -10.67 -0.19 4.40
N VAL A 117 -9.91 0.92 4.38
CA VAL A 117 -8.73 1.08 3.52
C VAL A 117 -7.69 0.00 3.82
N GLY A 118 -7.39 -0.25 5.10
CA GLY A 118 -6.41 -1.25 5.53
C GLY A 118 -6.81 -2.69 5.17
N GLU A 119 -8.08 -3.06 5.39
CA GLU A 119 -8.64 -4.37 5.04
C GLU A 119 -8.61 -4.57 3.52
N TRP A 120 -9.08 -3.58 2.76
CA TRP A 120 -9.03 -3.61 1.30
C TRP A 120 -7.60 -3.78 0.79
N ALA A 121 -6.65 -2.96 1.28
CA ALA A 121 -5.24 -3.06 0.89
C ALA A 121 -4.62 -4.42 1.26
N THR A 122 -5.03 -5.02 2.37
CA THR A 122 -4.59 -6.36 2.79
C THR A 122 -5.01 -7.41 1.77
N VAL A 123 -6.27 -7.42 1.36
CA VAL A 123 -6.80 -8.35 0.34
C VAL A 123 -6.03 -8.23 -0.98
N TRP A 124 -5.79 -6.99 -1.45
CA TRP A 124 -5.06 -6.78 -2.70
C TRP A 124 -3.58 -7.14 -2.59
N TYR A 125 -2.94 -6.83 -1.47
CA TYR A 125 -1.55 -7.27 -1.23
C TYR A 125 -1.45 -8.79 -1.21
N ASP A 126 -2.31 -9.50 -0.47
CA ASP A 126 -2.23 -10.96 -0.38
C ASP A 126 -2.49 -11.63 -1.73
N ARG A 127 -3.39 -11.05 -2.54
CA ARG A 127 -3.69 -11.54 -3.89
C ARG A 127 -2.51 -11.42 -4.86
N TYR A 128 -1.76 -10.31 -4.84
CA TYR A 128 -0.78 -10.00 -5.89
C TYR A 128 0.68 -9.99 -5.45
N SER A 129 0.97 -9.89 -4.16
CA SER A 129 2.34 -9.66 -3.68
C SER A 129 3.32 -10.73 -4.14
N LYS A 130 2.95 -12.02 -4.08
CA LYS A 130 3.82 -13.12 -4.50
C LYS A 130 4.25 -13.02 -5.98
N SER A 131 3.30 -12.80 -6.89
CA SER A 131 3.61 -12.71 -8.33
C SER A 131 4.32 -11.41 -8.70
N PHE A 132 3.93 -10.30 -8.08
CA PHE A 132 4.55 -9.00 -8.35
C PHE A 132 5.94 -8.88 -7.76
N PHE A 133 6.21 -9.44 -6.58
CA PHE A 133 7.59 -9.52 -6.06
C PHE A 133 8.48 -10.37 -6.95
N ARG A 134 7.99 -11.50 -7.46
CA ARG A 134 8.75 -12.31 -8.41
C ARG A 134 9.15 -11.48 -9.64
N ALA A 135 8.21 -10.77 -10.26
CA ALA A 135 8.49 -9.89 -11.40
C ALA A 135 9.46 -8.74 -11.04
N LEU A 136 9.33 -8.13 -9.84
CA LEU A 136 10.24 -7.11 -9.35
C LEU A 136 11.69 -7.64 -9.26
N TYR A 137 11.90 -8.84 -8.72
CA TYR A 137 13.24 -9.41 -8.58
C TYR A 137 13.82 -9.91 -9.90
N GLU A 138 13.00 -10.49 -10.79
CA GLU A 138 13.44 -10.90 -12.14
C GLU A 138 13.92 -9.69 -12.97
N SER A 139 13.23 -8.55 -12.90
CA SER A 139 13.67 -7.30 -13.54
C SER A 139 15.02 -6.79 -13.02
N ASN A 140 15.32 -7.08 -11.75
CA ASN A 140 16.56 -6.66 -11.08
C ASN A 140 17.75 -7.53 -11.51
N SER A 141 17.54 -8.83 -11.74
CA SER A 141 18.58 -9.69 -12.32
C SER A 141 18.90 -9.35 -13.78
N ALA A 142 17.90 -8.93 -14.56
CA ALA A 142 18.09 -8.55 -15.97
C ALA A 142 18.87 -7.24 -16.17
N THR A 143 18.99 -6.41 -15.13
CA THR A 143 19.74 -5.15 -15.15
C THR A 143 21.15 -5.26 -14.54
N ALA A 144 21.50 -6.42 -13.97
CA ALA A 144 22.78 -6.70 -13.32
C ALA A 144 23.74 -7.55 -14.17
N GLY A 145 23.33 -8.00 -15.36
CA GLY A 145 24.16 -8.69 -16.36
C GLY A 145 24.42 -7.80 -17.56
#